data_AF-A0A964QJM2-F1
#
_entry.id   AF-A0A964QJM2-F1
#
_cell.length_a   1.000
_cell.length_b   1.000
_cell.length_c   1.000
_cell.angle_alpha   90.00
_cell.angle_beta   90.00
_cell.angle_gamma   90.00
#
_symmetry.space_group_name_H-M   'P 1'
#
loop_
_entity.id
_entity.type
_entity.pdbx_description
1 polymer ?
#
loop_
_entity_poly.entity_id
_entity_poly.type
_entity_poly.pdbx_seq_one_letter_code
_entity_poly.pdbx_strand_id
1 'polypeptide(L)' 'MREDAPQREHSLRDLFNAARWVAGAGIAWRMMPHDLPPWAAVYQQTQRWFKAGVFGAMVSDLRLLLRVGQGR' A
#
# COMPACT_ATOMS: atom_id res chain seq x y z
N MET A 1 12.07 -10.09 2.76
CA MET A 1 11.56 -11.09 1.79
C MET A 1 11.65 -10.50 0.40
N ARG A 2 12.12 -11.27 -0.58
CA ARG A 2 12.32 -10.82 -1.95
C ARG A 2 10.98 -10.77 -2.72
N GLU A 3 10.94 -10.03 -3.81
CA GLU A 3 9.72 -9.88 -4.62
C GLU A 3 9.34 -11.17 -5.36
N ASP A 4 10.32 -12.00 -5.69
CA ASP A 4 10.23 -13.30 -6.37
C ASP A 4 9.94 -14.48 -5.43
N ALA A 5 9.64 -14.22 -4.15
CA ALA A 5 9.35 -15.29 -3.21
C ALA A 5 8.08 -16.06 -3.65
N PRO A 6 8.13 -17.40 -3.81
CA PRO A 6 7.02 -18.18 -4.35
C PRO A 6 5.78 -18.18 -3.45
N GLN A 7 5.93 -17.80 -2.17
CA GLN A 7 4.82 -17.64 -1.23
C GLN A 7 4.03 -16.34 -1.48
N ARG A 8 4.45 -15.48 -2.41
CA ARG A 8 3.84 -14.19 -2.69
C ARG A 8 2.95 -14.30 -3.93
N GLU A 9 1.69 -14.62 -3.68
CA GLU A 9 0.66 -14.79 -4.73
C GLU A 9 0.27 -13.45 -5.40
N HIS A 10 0.35 -12.34 -4.68
CA HIS A 10 0.02 -11.00 -5.19
C HIS A 10 1.21 -10.05 -5.10
N SER A 11 1.45 -9.28 -6.16
CA SER A 11 2.51 -8.27 -6.15
C SER A 11 2.21 -7.20 -5.09
N LEU A 12 3.26 -6.59 -4.53
CA LEU A 12 3.08 -5.47 -3.60
C LEU A 12 2.36 -4.28 -4.25
N ARG A 13 2.56 -4.10 -5.56
CA ARG A 13 1.91 -3.05 -6.33
C ARG A 13 0.40 -3.27 -6.39
N ASP A 14 -0.05 -4.50 -6.65
CA ASP A 14 -1.48 -4.82 -6.72
C ASP A 14 -2.16 -4.66 -5.37
N LEU A 15 -1.51 -5.14 -4.30
CA LEU A 15 -1.99 -4.94 -2.93
C LEU A 15 -2.07 -3.45 -2.57
N PHE A 16 -1.08 -2.65 -3.00
CA PHE A 16 -1.08 -1.20 -2.76
C PHE A 16 -2.17 -0.48 -3.56
N ASN A 17 -2.36 -0.84 -4.82
CA ASN A 17 -3.41 -0.28 -5.67
C ASN A 17 -4.80 -0.59 -5.09
N ALA A 18 -5.01 -1.83 -4.63
CA ALA A 18 -6.25 -2.22 -3.97
C ALA A 18 -6.47 -1.48 -2.64
N ALA A 19 -5.42 -1.30 -1.82
CA ALA A 19 -5.50 -0.51 -0.59
C ALA A 19 -5.86 0.96 -0.87
N ARG A 20 -5.29 1.56 -1.92
CA ARG A 20 -5.65 2.91 -2.38
C ARG A 20 -7.09 2.99 -2.86
N TRP A 21 -7.56 1.98 -3.59
CA TRP A 21 -8.96 1.91 -4.03
C TRP A 21 -9.91 1.92 -2.84
N VAL A 22 -9.66 1.09 -1.82
CA VAL A 22 -10.48 1.07 -0.59
C VAL A 22 -10.45 2.41 0.12
N ALA A 23 -9.26 3.01 0.28
CA ALA A 23 -9.10 4.31 0.93
C ALA A 23 -9.83 5.45 0.19
N GLY A 24 -9.86 5.41 -1.14
CA GLY A 24 -10.57 6.40 -1.96
C GLY A 24 -12.08 6.18 -2.02
N ALA A 25 -12.52 4.92 -2.07
CA ALA A 25 -13.93 4.57 -2.15
C ALA A 25 -14.66 4.72 -0.80
N GLY A 26 -13.95 4.55 0.33
CA GLY A 26 -14.55 4.58 1.67
C GLY A 26 -15.48 3.39 1.96
N ILE A 27 -15.41 2.34 1.14
CA ILE A 27 -16.27 1.16 1.21
C ILE A 27 -15.65 0.11 2.14
N ALA A 28 -16.50 -0.74 2.75
CA ALA A 28 -16.04 -1.87 3.55
C ALA A 28 -15.17 -2.84 2.74
N TRP A 29 -14.08 -3.32 3.34
CA TRP A 29 -13.14 -4.27 2.72
C TRP A 29 -13.80 -5.51 2.09
N ARG A 30 -14.86 -6.05 2.70
CA ARG A 30 -15.57 -7.23 2.19
C ARG A 30 -16.39 -6.97 0.92
N MET A 31 -16.59 -5.72 0.55
CA MET A 31 -17.29 -5.29 -0.66
C MET A 31 -16.30 -4.94 -1.79
N MET A 32 -15.02 -5.28 -1.64
CA MET A 32 -14.04 -5.08 -2.68
C MET A 32 -14.40 -5.88 -3.95
N PRO A 33 -14.24 -5.30 -5.14
CA PRO A 33 -14.38 -5.98 -6.42
C PRO A 33 -13.50 -7.24 -6.55
N HIS A 34 -13.96 -8.21 -7.34
CA HIS A 34 -13.26 -9.49 -7.54
C HIS A 34 -12.07 -9.43 -8.49
N ASP A 35 -11.91 -8.32 -9.24
CA ASP A 35 -10.75 -8.05 -10.09
C ASP A 35 -9.52 -7.54 -9.31
N LEU A 36 -9.71 -7.20 -8.03
CA LEU A 36 -8.63 -6.88 -7.10
C LEU A 36 -8.19 -8.12 -6.30
N PRO A 37 -6.96 -8.12 -5.72
CA PRO A 37 -6.56 -9.17 -4.80
C PRO A 37 -7.57 -9.35 -3.65
N PRO A 38 -7.71 -10.57 -3.10
CA PRO A 38 -8.66 -10.87 -2.04
C PRO A 38 -8.54 -9.90 -0.87
N TRP A 39 -9.68 -9.41 -0.36
CA TRP A 39 -9.72 -8.38 0.68
C TRP A 39 -8.86 -8.74 1.91
N ALA A 40 -8.77 -10.03 2.27
CA ALA A 40 -7.97 -10.50 3.39
C ALA A 40 -6.47 -10.25 3.18
N ALA A 41 -5.96 -10.50 1.97
CA ALA A 41 -4.56 -10.25 1.63
C ALA A 41 -4.24 -8.75 1.65
N VAL A 42 -5.12 -7.94 1.05
CA VAL A 42 -4.98 -6.48 1.03
C VAL A 42 -5.02 -5.91 2.45
N TYR A 43 -5.97 -6.35 3.27
CA TYR A 43 -6.10 -5.91 4.66
C TYR A 43 -4.86 -6.28 5.48
N GLN A 44 -4.44 -7.55 5.45
CA GLN A 44 -3.28 -8.01 6.20
C GLN A 44 -2.00 -7.25 5.80
N GLN A 45 -1.77 -7.06 4.50
CA GLN A 45 -0.59 -6.33 4.03
C GLN A 45 -0.66 -4.85 4.42
N THR A 46 -1.85 -4.22 4.34
CA THR A 46 -2.06 -2.84 4.77
C THR A 46 -1.79 -2.65 6.26
N GLN A 47 -2.25 -3.57 7.11
CA GLN A 47 -1.94 -3.57 8.54
C GLN A 47 -0.44 -3.72 8.81
N ARG A 48 0.28 -4.56 8.04
CA ARG A 48 1.74 -4.66 8.14
C ARG A 48 2.44 -3.34 7.80
N TRP A 49 1.97 -2.63 6.76
CA TRP A 49 2.51 -1.32 6.40
C TRP A 49 2.24 -0.25 7.46
N PHE A 50 1.04 -0.24 8.05
CA PHE A 50 0.74 0.67 9.16
C PHE A 50 1.62 0.39 10.37
N LYS A 51 1.76 -0.87 10.78
CA LYS A 51 2.63 -1.26 11.90
C LYS A 51 4.10 -0.88 11.65
N ALA A 52 4.54 -0.96 10.40
CA ALA A 52 5.90 -0.59 10.00
C ALA A 52 6.08 0.92 9.73
N GLY A 53 5.05 1.75 9.87
CA GLY A 53 5.15 3.20 9.68
C GLY A 53 5.39 3.62 8.22
N VAL A 54 5.14 2.75 7.25
CA VAL A 54 5.55 2.93 5.83
C VAL A 54 4.98 4.21 5.23
N PHE A 55 3.70 4.51 5.47
CA PHE A 55 3.08 5.72 4.93
C PHE A 55 3.67 7.01 5.52
N GLY A 56 4.04 6.98 6.81
CA GLY A 56 4.71 8.11 7.46
C GLY A 56 6.10 8.35 6.88
N ALA A 57 6.86 7.26 6.62
CA ALA A 57 8.15 7.34 5.95
C ALA A 57 8.01 7.92 4.53
N MET A 58 7.08 7.40 3.72
CA MET A 58 6.82 7.90 2.36
C MET A 58 6.50 9.40 2.32
N VAL A 59 5.66 9.90 3.23
CA VAL A 59 5.33 11.33 3.32
C VAL A 59 6.55 12.16 3.73
N SER A 60 7.37 11.64 4.63
CA SER A 60 8.60 12.31 5.07
C SER A 60 9.63 12.40 3.94
N ASP A 61 9.82 11.32 3.19
CA ASP A 61 10.71 11.26 2.03
C ASP A 61 10.24 12.20 0.93
N LEU A 62 8.94 12.21 0.63
CA LEU A 62 8.38 13.14 -0.36
C LEU A 62 8.60 14.60 0.05
N ARG A 63 8.41 14.94 1.33
CA ARG A 63 8.69 16.30 1.83
C ARG A 63 10.16 16.67 1.72
N LEU A 64 11.08 15.72 1.92
CA LEU A 64 12.50 15.96 1.72
C LEU A 64 12.82 16.25 0.24
N LEU A 65 12.30 15.43 -0.67
CA LEU A 65 12.48 15.63 -2.12
C LEU A 65 11.92 16.97 -2.59
N LEU A 66 10.76 17.39 -2.07
CA LEU A 66 10.18 18.70 -2.38
C LEU A 66 11.05 19.87 -1.88
N ARG A 67 11.67 19.75 -0.70
CA ARG A 67 12.59 20.77 -0.17
C ARG A 67 13.83 20.90 -1.06
N VAL A 68 14.46 19.76 -1.39
CA VAL A 68 15.62 19.73 -2.29
C VAL A 68 15.28 20.33 -3.64
N GLY A 69 14.11 20.00 -4.21
CA GLY A 69 13.62 20.58 -5.47
C GLY A 69 13.35 22.09 -5.38
N GLN A 70 13.08 22.63 -4.19
CA GLN A 70 12.93 24.06 -3.92
C GLN A 70 14.26 24.74 -3.53
N GLY A 71 15.39 24.04 -3.54
CA GLY A 71 16.70 24.59 -3.19
C GLY A 71 16.93 24.82 -1.70
N ARG A 72 16.22 24.08 -0.83
CA ARG A 72 16.38 24.09 0.63
C ARG A 72 16.74 22.70 1.15
#